data_AF-A0A7W0U719-F1
#
_entry.id   AF-A0A7W0U719-F1
#
_cell.length_a   1.000
_cell.length_b   1.000
_cell.length_c   1.000
_cell.angle_alpha   90.00
_cell.angle_beta   90.00
_cell.angle_gamma   90.00
#
_symmetry.space_group_name_H-M   'P 1'
#
loop_
_entity.id
_entity.type
_entity.pdbx_description
1 polymer ?
#
loop_
_entity_poly.entity_id
_entity_poly.type
_entity_poly.pdbx_seq_one_letter_code
_entity_poly.pdbx_strand_id
1 'polypeptide(L)' 'MAMTEKVSISLDRELLQQARRYAEDNLSGWIGEAIRERVLLERGREFVRERERERGRLDDELLEEIRGRWRGSSSTPAR' A
#
# COMPACT_ATOMS: atom_id res chain seq x y z
N MET A 1 -2.30 -1.47 -26.57
CA MET A 1 -3.49 -1.40 -25.69
C MET A 1 -3.25 -2.34 -24.52
N ALA A 2 -3.43 -1.90 -23.27
CA ALA A 2 -3.34 -2.80 -22.13
C ALA A 2 -4.52 -3.77 -22.16
N MET A 3 -4.26 -5.07 -22.13
CA MET A 3 -5.31 -6.09 -22.06
C MET A 3 -5.98 -6.00 -20.67
N THR A 4 -7.31 -5.92 -20.65
CA THR A 4 -8.09 -5.88 -19.41
C THR A 4 -8.86 -7.19 -19.29
N GLU A 5 -8.70 -7.88 -18.17
CA GLU A 5 -9.44 -9.10 -17.85
C GLU A 5 -10.48 -8.81 -16.76
N LYS A 6 -11.68 -9.37 -16.91
CA LYS A 6 -12.76 -9.22 -15.92
C LYS A 6 -12.64 -10.34 -14.88
N VAL A 7 -12.40 -9.95 -13.63
CA VAL A 7 -12.34 -10.87 -12.49
C VAL A 7 -13.58 -10.66 -11.61
N SER A 8 -14.20 -11.75 -11.19
CA SER A 8 -15.28 -11.73 -10.19
C SER A 8 -14.71 -11.99 -8.80
N ILE A 9 -15.02 -11.13 -7.84
CA ILE A 9 -14.61 -11.28 -6.44
C ILE A 9 -15.83 -11.35 -5.53
N SER A 10 -15.72 -12.14 -4.47
CA SER A 10 -16.71 -12.20 -3.40
C SER A 10 -16.27 -11.27 -2.27
N LEU A 11 -17.17 -10.40 -1.82
CA LEU A 11 -16.94 -9.48 -0.70
C LEU A 11 -18.07 -9.62 0.30
N ASP A 12 -17.73 -9.46 1.58
CA ASP A 12 -18.73 -9.30 2.63
C ASP A 12 -19.64 -8.10 2.32
N ARG A 13 -20.92 -8.24 2.62
CA ARG A 13 -21.94 -7.23 2.29
C ARG A 13 -21.62 -5.87 2.92
N GLU A 14 -21.07 -5.86 4.12
CA GLU A 14 -20.67 -4.64 4.82
C GLU A 14 -19.48 -3.95 4.13
N LEU A 15 -18.48 -4.74 3.74
CA LEU A 15 -17.31 -4.23 3.03
C LEU A 15 -17.69 -3.68 1.65
N LEU A 16 -18.60 -4.34 0.93
CA LEU A 16 -19.13 -3.83 -0.32
C LEU A 16 -19.85 -2.48 -0.14
N GLN A 17 -20.63 -2.33 0.93
CA GLN A 17 -21.29 -1.05 1.24
C GLN A 17 -20.29 0.05 1.64
N GLN A 18 -19.25 -0.30 2.40
CA GLN A 18 -18.16 0.62 2.70
C GLN A 18 -17.46 1.07 1.42
N ALA A 19 -17.03 0.14 0.57
CA ALA A 19 -16.39 0.44 -0.70
C ALA A 19 -17.24 1.35 -1.58
N ARG A 20 -18.56 1.08 -1.68
CA ARG A 20 -19.49 1.94 -2.43
C ARG A 20 -19.59 3.36 -1.88
N ARG A 21 -19.50 3.54 -0.56
CA ARG A 21 -19.51 4.88 0.05
C ARG A 21 -18.27 5.70 -0.32
N TYR A 22 -17.11 5.04 -0.43
CA TYR A 22 -15.85 5.71 -0.77
C TYR A 22 -15.61 5.86 -2.27
N ALA A 23 -16.14 4.94 -3.07
CA ALA A 23 -15.91 4.91 -4.51
C ALA A 23 -16.82 5.84 -5.31
N GLU A 24 -17.78 6.51 -4.65
CA GLU A 24 -18.84 7.29 -5.29
C GLU A 24 -19.47 6.48 -6.44
N ASP A 25 -19.30 6.92 -7.69
CA ASP A 25 -19.86 6.28 -8.89
C ASP A 25 -18.93 5.26 -9.57
N ASN A 26 -17.66 5.13 -9.16
CA ASN A 26 -16.67 4.29 -9.84
C ASN A 26 -16.03 3.22 -8.93
N LEU A 27 -16.85 2.24 -8.53
CA LEU A 27 -16.43 1.13 -7.69
C LEU A 27 -15.26 0.32 -8.28
N SER A 28 -15.30 0.00 -9.57
CA SER A 28 -14.23 -0.80 -10.21
C SER A 28 -12.90 -0.05 -10.25
N GLY A 29 -12.92 1.26 -10.54
CA GLY A 29 -11.73 2.10 -10.52
C GLY A 29 -11.12 2.20 -9.12
N TRP A 30 -11.97 2.41 -8.11
CA TRP A 30 -11.55 2.48 -6.71
C TRP A 30 -10.94 1.17 -6.22
N ILE A 31 -11.59 0.03 -6.49
CA ILE A 31 -11.05 -1.30 -6.16
C ILE A 31 -9.72 -1.54 -6.90
N GLY A 32 -9.62 -1.14 -8.17
CA GLY A 32 -8.39 -1.26 -8.94
C GLY A 32 -7.22 -0.48 -8.33
N GLU A 33 -7.47 0.72 -7.81
CA GLU A 33 -6.46 1.51 -7.12
C GLU A 33 -6.03 0.87 -5.79
N ALA A 34 -7.00 0.43 -4.98
CA ALA A 34 -6.70 -0.26 -3.72
C ALA A 34 -5.86 -1.53 -3.94
N ILE A 35 -6.15 -2.30 -5.02
CA ILE A 35 -5.34 -3.46 -5.40
C ILE A 35 -3.93 -3.04 -5.80
N ARG A 36 -3.77 -1.98 -6.60
CA ARG A 36 -2.45 -1.47 -7.01
C ARG A 36 -1.62 -1.08 -5.79
N GLU A 37 -2.19 -0.29 -4.90
CA GLU A 37 -1.52 0.13 -3.66
C GLU A 37 -1.10 -1.08 -2.82
N ARG A 38 -2.00 -2.06 -2.65
CA ARG A 38 -1.69 -3.28 -1.90
C ARG A 38 -0.55 -4.07 -2.51
N VAL A 39 -0.52 -4.22 -3.84
CA VAL A 39 0.55 -4.92 -4.56
C VAL A 39 1.89 -4.21 -4.37
N LEU A 40 1.92 -2.88 -4.47
CA LEU A 40 3.13 -2.09 -4.24
C LEU A 40 3.67 -2.27 -2.83
N LEU A 41 2.79 -2.21 -1.82
CA LEU A 41 3.17 -2.41 -0.42
C LEU A 41 3.75 -3.80 -0.17
N GLU A 42 3.13 -4.85 -0.71
CA GLU A 42 3.62 -6.22 -0.55
C GLU A 42 4.96 -6.44 -1.25
N ARG A 43 5.15 -5.88 -2.46
CA ARG A 43 6.46 -5.89 -3.13
C ARG A 43 7.52 -5.15 -2.33
N GLY A 44 7.18 -4.01 -1.74
CA GLY A 44 8.08 -3.26 -0.85
C GLY A 44 8.51 -4.08 0.37
N ARG A 45 7.56 -4.76 1.01
CA ARG A 45 7.84 -5.68 2.14
C ARG A 45 8.74 -6.83 1.73
N GLU A 46 8.50 -7.42 0.56
CA GLU A 46 9.33 -8.48 0.03
C GLU A 46 10.77 -8.01 -0.24
N PHE A 47 10.92 -6.85 -0.88
CA PHE A 47 12.23 -6.23 -1.10
C PHE A 47 13.00 -6.01 0.21
N VAL A 48 12.35 -5.47 1.24
CA VAL A 48 12.98 -5.30 2.56
C VAL A 48 13.44 -6.65 3.13
N ARG A 49 12.58 -7.67 3.11
CA ARG A 49 12.92 -9.02 3.59
C ARG A 49 14.06 -9.66 2.79
N GLU A 50 14.16 -9.39 1.50
CA GLU A 50 15.28 -9.82 0.67
C GLU A 50 16.59 -9.16 1.12
N ARG A 51 16.59 -7.83 1.32
CA ARG A 51 17.78 -7.11 1.79
C ARG A 51 18.22 -7.53 3.18
N GLU A 52 17.28 -7.77 4.08
CA GLU A 52 17.60 -8.27 5.44
C GLU A 52 18.20 -9.67 5.40
N ARG A 53 17.77 -10.54 4.46
CA ARG A 53 18.40 -11.85 4.25
C ARG A 53 19.82 -11.74 3.70
N GLU A 54 20.07 -10.82 2.78
CA GLU A 54 21.39 -10.62 2.15
C GLU A 54 22.41 -9.97 3.09
N ARG A 55 21.98 -9.01 3.91
CA ARG A 55 22.88 -8.09 4.64
C ARG A 55 22.71 -8.13 6.16
N GLY A 56 21.78 -8.92 6.66
CA GLY A 56 21.35 -8.88 8.05
C GLY A 56 20.28 -7.82 8.28
N ARG A 57 19.52 -8.01 9.36
CA ARG A 57 18.50 -7.06 9.81
C ARG A 57 19.17 -5.79 10.33
N LEU A 58 18.57 -4.63 10.06
CA LEU A 58 18.99 -3.38 10.67
C LEU A 58 18.75 -3.41 12.18
N ASP A 59 19.65 -2.81 12.94
CA ASP A 59 19.50 -2.67 14.38
C ASP A 59 18.27 -1.81 14.73
N ASP A 60 17.55 -2.18 15.78
CA ASP A 60 16.31 -1.51 16.18
C ASP A 60 16.54 -0.08 16.69
N GLU A 61 17.67 0.19 17.34
CA GLU A 61 18.05 1.53 17.80
C GLU A 61 18.31 2.45 16.60
N LEU A 62 19.01 1.93 15.59
CA LEU A 62 19.24 2.65 14.33
C LEU A 62 17.93 2.89 13.56
N LEU A 63 17.01 1.92 13.54
CA LEU A 63 15.70 2.10 12.90
C LEU A 63 14.87 3.17 13.60
N GLU A 64 14.87 3.22 14.93
CA GLU A 64 14.19 4.27 15.69
C GLU A 64 14.80 5.65 15.44
N GLU A 65 16.13 5.76 15.36
CA GLU A 65 16.80 7.00 15.00
C GLU A 65 16.37 7.50 13.62
N ILE A 66 16.37 6.61 12.61
CA ILE A 66 15.95 6.92 11.24
C ILE A 66 14.48 7.36 11.22
N ARG A 67 13.59 6.65 11.93
CA ARG A 67 12.17 7.01 12.05
C ARG A 67 11.98 8.39 12.67
N GLY A 68 12.75 8.71 13.71
CA GLY A 68 12.75 10.03 14.35
C GLY A 68 13.11 11.14 13.37
N ARG A 69 14.21 10.95 12.61
CA ARG A 69 14.65 11.91 11.58
C ARG A 69 13.62 12.08 10.46
N TRP A 70 13.00 11.00 10.01
CA TRP A 70 11.98 11.01 8.95
C TRP A 70 10.68 11.71 9.38
N ARG A 71 10.20 11.47 10.62
CA ARG A 71 9.03 12.18 11.16
C ARG A 71 9.32 13.67 11.37
N GLY A 72 10.55 14.02 11.73
CA GLY A 72 11.00 15.41 11.83
C GLY A 72 11.15 16.11 10.47
N SER A 73 11.26 15.37 9.37
CA SER A 73 11.41 15.90 8.02
C SER A 73 10.09 16.01 7.24
N SER A 74 8.93 16.02 7.91
CA SER A 74 7.64 16.24 7.25
C SER A 74 7.52 17.70 6.78
N SER A 75 8.25 18.05 5.72
CA SER A 75 7.84 19.11 4.82
C SER A 75 6.55 18.64 4.16
N THR A 76 5.42 19.14 4.67
CA THR A 76 4.15 19.15 3.96
C THR A 76 4.41 19.67 2.54
N PRO A 77 4.14 18.92 1.45
CA PRO A 77 4.04 19.56 0.15
C PRO A 77 2.87 20.54 0.27
N ALA A 78 3.15 21.83 0.08
CA ALA A 78 2.14 22.87 0.04
C ALA A 78 1.05 22.45 -0.96
N ARG A 79 -0.21 22.53 -0.50
CA ARG A 79 -1.40 22.36 -1.34
C ARG A 79 -1.41 23.35 -2.48
#